data_AF-A0A5D5AT01-F1
#
_entry.id   AF-A0A5D5AT01-F1
#
_cell.length_a   1.000
_cell.length_b   1.000
_cell.length_c   1.000
_cell.angle_alpha   90.00
_cell.angle_beta   90.00
_cell.angle_gamma   90.00
#
_symmetry.space_group_name_H-M   'P 1'
#
loop_
_entity.id
_entity.type
_entity.pdbx_description
1 polymer ?
#
loop_
_entity_poly.entity_id
_entity_poly.type
_entity_poly.pdbx_seq_one_letter_code
_entity_poly.pdbx_strand_id
1 'polypeptide(L)'
;MVLRREPSTDTATTTIVITEMQCIAHMNIVTEELRFKVPVFLLLLCYFLVIFYLSLELPSEPRLVPMLIVVPAIVLTVVRIVTLLFPDLFGKYAETFDMSKFAEDVDTGIKESFASPSETAVIVGWFLLYLALIYLFGFIASTIAFSFMFLYVQADQSLLRSGISAVTTGVAIYLVFIVLINVRPLNPVFPIFPA
;
A
#
# COMPACT_ATOMS: atom_id res chain seq x y z
N MET A 1 -1.87 53.11 38.21
CA MET A 1 -1.14 53.84 37.15
C MET A 1 -0.34 52.79 36.39
N VAL A 2 -0.89 52.30 35.27
CA VAL A 2 -0.32 51.19 34.48
C VAL A 2 0.51 51.79 33.35
N LEU A 3 1.83 51.63 33.41
CA LEU A 3 2.75 52.06 32.37
C LEU A 3 2.58 51.15 31.15
N ARG A 4 1.82 51.63 30.16
CA ARG A 4 1.67 51.00 28.85
C ARG A 4 3.01 51.14 28.11
N ARG A 5 3.81 50.07 28.12
CA ARG A 5 5.06 49.98 27.36
C ARG A 5 4.69 49.87 25.87
N GLU A 6 5.00 50.89 25.08
CA GLU A 6 4.85 50.81 23.63
C GLU A 6 5.90 49.82 23.09
N PRO A 7 5.51 48.82 22.30
CA PRO A 7 6.45 47.88 21.71
C PRO A 7 7.32 48.64 20.70
N SER A 8 8.64 48.61 20.92
CA SER A 8 9.63 49.19 20.02
C SER A 8 9.49 48.57 18.63
N THR A 9 9.39 49.42 17.61
CA THR A 9 9.18 49.09 16.19
C THR A 9 10.22 48.12 15.60
N ASP A 10 11.35 47.93 16.26
CA ASP A 10 12.43 47.03 15.82
C ASP A 10 12.07 45.53 15.89
N THR A 11 11.15 45.11 16.75
CA THR A 11 10.84 43.68 16.92
C THR A 11 9.96 43.12 15.79
N ALA A 12 9.18 43.98 15.12
CA ALA A 12 8.31 43.59 14.01
C ALA A 12 9.09 43.28 12.74
N THR A 13 10.18 44.02 12.49
CA THR A 13 11.03 43.80 11.30
C THR A 13 11.78 42.47 11.39
N THR A 14 12.24 42.08 12.59
CA THR A 14 12.96 40.81 12.78
C THR A 14 12.07 39.59 12.57
N THR A 15 10.79 39.65 12.94
CA THR A 15 9.86 38.53 12.79
C THR A 15 9.49 38.27 11.32
N ILE A 16 9.37 39.32 10.50
CA ILE A 16 9.08 39.19 9.06
C ILE A 16 10.24 38.49 8.34
N VAL A 17 11.49 38.88 8.63
CA VAL A 17 12.67 38.30 7.98
C VAL A 17 12.85 36.82 8.33
N ILE A 18 12.59 36.42 9.58
CA ILE A 18 12.67 35.01 10.00
C ILE A 18 11.60 34.17 9.26
N THR A 19 10.39 34.71 9.10
CA THR A 19 9.29 34.00 8.43
C THR A 19 9.57 33.80 6.94
N GLU A 20 10.13 34.80 6.26
CA GLU A 20 10.51 34.68 4.85
C GLU A 20 11.67 33.70 4.64
N MET A 21 12.69 33.73 5.49
CA MET A 21 13.80 32.77 5.42
C MET A 21 13.33 31.33 5.64
N GLN A 22 12.40 31.12 6.58
CA GLN A 22 11.85 29.78 6.86
C GLN A 22 10.99 29.27 5.70
N CYS A 23 10.24 30.15 5.01
CA CYS A 23 9.47 29.80 3.83
C CYS A 23 10.37 29.38 2.66
N ILE A 24 11.44 30.14 2.38
CA ILE A 24 12.40 29.82 1.30
C ILE A 24 13.13 28.50 1.58
N ALA A 25 13.54 28.27 2.83
CA ALA A 25 14.19 27.02 3.22
C ALA A 25 13.26 25.80 3.04
N HIS A 26 11.99 25.91 3.45
CA HIS A 26 11.00 24.86 3.24
C HIS A 26 10.75 24.59 1.75
N MET A 27 10.67 25.64 0.93
CA MET A 27 10.41 25.50 -0.51
C MET A 27 11.56 24.76 -1.22
N ASN A 28 12.82 25.04 -0.86
CA ASN A 28 13.97 24.34 -1.43
C ASN A 28 14.01 22.86 -1.06
N ILE A 29 13.76 22.50 0.20
CA ILE A 29 13.74 21.11 0.67
C ILE A 29 12.68 20.28 -0.08
N VAL A 30 11.47 20.83 -0.25
CA VAL A 30 10.40 20.15 -0.99
C VAL A 30 10.78 19.92 -2.45
N THR A 31 11.46 20.88 -3.10
CA THR A 31 11.89 20.72 -4.50
C THR A 31 12.99 19.67 -4.69
N GLU A 32 13.90 19.49 -3.73
CA GLU A 32 14.95 18.46 -3.80
C GLU A 32 14.38 17.05 -3.64
N GLU A 33 13.47 16.85 -2.68
CA GLU A 33 12.79 15.57 -2.52
C GLU A 33 12.01 15.18 -3.78
N LEU A 34 11.35 16.15 -4.40
CA LEU A 34 10.56 15.92 -5.60
C LEU A 34 11.44 15.49 -6.78
N ARG A 35 12.59 16.16 -6.96
CA ARG A 35 13.57 15.83 -8.01
C ARG A 35 14.11 14.42 -7.91
N PHE A 36 14.27 13.88 -6.70
CA PHE A 36 14.76 12.52 -6.51
C PHE A 36 13.66 11.46 -6.64
N LYS A 37 12.44 11.74 -6.15
CA LYS A 37 11.34 10.77 -6.14
C LYS A 37 10.74 10.54 -7.53
N VAL A 38 10.55 11.59 -8.33
CA VAL A 38 9.95 11.50 -9.67
C VAL A 38 10.65 10.52 -10.63
N PRO A 39 11.99 10.54 -10.80
CA PRO A 39 12.67 9.60 -11.69
C PRO A 39 12.55 8.15 -11.22
N VAL A 40 12.51 7.90 -9.91
CA VAL A 40 12.29 6.56 -9.35
C VAL A 40 10.90 6.04 -9.72
N PHE A 41 9.85 6.85 -9.55
CA PHE A 41 8.49 6.46 -9.94
C PHE A 41 8.33 6.31 -11.46
N LEU A 42 9.01 7.13 -12.26
CA LEU A 42 9.03 6.96 -13.72
C LEU A 42 9.72 5.65 -14.13
N LEU A 43 10.83 5.30 -13.49
CA LEU A 43 11.51 4.03 -13.72
C LEU A 43 10.65 2.84 -13.30
N LEU A 44 9.95 2.94 -12.16
CA LEU A 44 9.00 1.94 -11.69
C LEU A 44 7.81 1.79 -12.65
N LEU A 45 7.28 2.90 -13.18
CA LEU A 45 6.23 2.88 -14.19
C LEU A 45 6.70 2.17 -15.46
N CYS A 46 7.91 2.49 -15.93
CA CYS A 46 8.52 1.83 -17.09
C CYS A 46 8.65 0.32 -16.86
N TYR A 47 9.11 -0.09 -15.67
CA TYR A 47 9.19 -1.50 -15.28
C TYR A 47 7.82 -2.20 -15.34
N PHE A 48 6.78 -1.61 -14.77
CA PHE A 48 5.44 -2.19 -14.85
C PHE A 48 4.88 -2.24 -16.28
N LEU A 49 5.17 -1.23 -17.11
CA LEU A 49 4.80 -1.26 -18.53
C LEU A 49 5.51 -2.39 -19.29
N VAL A 50 6.77 -2.68 -18.97
CA VAL A 50 7.49 -3.83 -19.55
C VAL A 50 6.85 -5.15 -19.12
N ILE A 51 6.55 -5.35 -17.83
CA ILE A 51 5.85 -6.56 -17.37
C ILE A 51 4.47 -6.67 -18.03
N PHE A 52 3.74 -5.56 -18.13
CA PHE A 52 2.45 -5.53 -18.81
C PHE A 52 2.59 -5.98 -20.26
N TYR A 53 3.57 -5.44 -20.99
CA TYR A 53 3.85 -5.84 -22.37
C TYR A 53 4.18 -7.34 -22.47
N LEU A 54 5.10 -7.84 -21.64
CA LEU A 54 5.46 -9.27 -21.63
C LEU A 54 4.26 -10.16 -21.29
N SER A 55 3.35 -9.70 -20.44
CA SER A 55 2.14 -10.45 -20.10
C SER A 55 1.19 -10.62 -21.30
N LEU A 56 1.22 -9.71 -22.28
CA LEU A 56 0.41 -9.82 -23.50
C LEU A 56 0.90 -10.94 -24.43
N GLU A 57 2.12 -11.45 -24.26
CA GLU A 57 2.64 -12.58 -25.03
C GLU A 57 2.22 -13.94 -24.44
N LEU A 58 1.77 -13.97 -23.17
CA LEU A 58 1.30 -15.19 -22.52
C LEU A 58 -0.07 -15.64 -23.08
N PRO A 59 -0.35 -16.95 -23.13
CA PRO A 59 -1.69 -17.45 -23.47
C PRO A 59 -2.76 -16.88 -22.50
N SER A 60 -4.01 -16.85 -22.94
CA SER A 60 -5.11 -16.14 -22.25
C SER A 60 -5.34 -16.58 -20.81
N GLU A 61 -5.06 -17.84 -20.47
CA GLU A 61 -5.24 -18.37 -19.11
C GLU A 61 -4.20 -17.83 -18.10
N PRO A 62 -2.87 -17.99 -18.30
CA PRO A 62 -1.88 -17.46 -17.36
C PRO A 62 -1.69 -15.94 -17.42
N ARG A 63 -2.14 -15.28 -18.50
CA ARG A 63 -2.05 -13.81 -18.66
C ARG A 63 -2.77 -13.03 -17.56
N LEU A 64 -3.84 -13.60 -17.03
CA LEU A 64 -4.75 -12.88 -16.14
C LEU A 64 -4.12 -12.51 -14.79
N VAL A 65 -3.31 -13.40 -14.22
CA VAL A 65 -2.65 -13.19 -12.92
C VAL A 65 -1.67 -11.99 -12.96
N PRO A 66 -0.68 -11.93 -13.86
CA PRO A 66 0.20 -10.77 -13.94
C PRO A 66 -0.58 -9.50 -14.30
N MET A 67 -1.59 -9.59 -15.17
CA MET A 67 -2.40 -8.42 -15.54
C MET A 67 -3.19 -7.85 -14.35
N LEU A 68 -3.72 -8.71 -13.47
CA LEU A 68 -4.42 -8.31 -12.25
C LEU A 68 -3.51 -7.53 -11.27
N ILE A 69 -2.23 -7.87 -11.21
CA ILE A 69 -1.27 -7.21 -10.32
C ILE A 69 -0.75 -5.92 -10.95
N VAL A 70 -0.41 -5.98 -12.24
CA VAL A 70 0.29 -4.91 -12.94
C VAL A 70 -0.64 -3.74 -13.26
N VAL A 71 -1.90 -3.99 -13.62
CA VAL A 71 -2.83 -2.90 -13.97
C VAL A 71 -3.08 -1.96 -12.78
N PRO A 72 -3.47 -2.44 -11.58
CA PRO A 72 -3.58 -1.57 -10.40
C PRO A 72 -2.25 -0.90 -10.04
N ALA A 73 -1.12 -1.61 -10.16
CA ALA A 73 0.20 -1.04 -9.88
C ALA A 73 0.53 0.13 -10.83
N ILE A 74 0.23 0.01 -12.13
CA ILE A 74 0.37 1.10 -13.10
C ILE A 74 -0.54 2.27 -12.72
N VAL A 75 -1.81 2.01 -12.44
CA VAL A 75 -2.77 3.07 -12.06
C VAL A 75 -2.30 3.82 -10.82
N LEU A 76 -1.91 3.11 -9.76
CA LEU A 76 -1.40 3.72 -8.53
C LEU A 76 -0.11 4.50 -8.77
N THR A 77 0.79 3.98 -9.60
CA THR A 77 2.05 4.68 -9.94
C THR A 77 1.78 5.95 -10.73
N VAL A 78 0.85 5.92 -11.69
CA VAL A 78 0.44 7.12 -12.46
C VAL A 78 -0.22 8.15 -11.54
N VAL A 79 -1.16 7.74 -10.69
CA VAL A 79 -1.77 8.62 -9.69
C VAL A 79 -0.69 9.24 -8.81
N ARG A 80 0.29 8.46 -8.34
CA ARG A 80 1.40 8.97 -7.52
C ARG A 80 2.23 10.01 -8.28
N ILE A 81 2.61 9.76 -9.53
CA ILE A 81 3.35 10.71 -10.36
C ILE A 81 2.54 12.00 -10.56
N VAL A 82 1.24 11.90 -10.85
CA VAL A 82 0.36 13.06 -11.02
C VAL A 82 0.26 13.86 -9.72
N THR A 83 0.08 13.21 -8.57
CA THR A 83 0.04 13.89 -7.27
C THR A 83 1.36 14.58 -6.92
N LEU A 84 2.50 14.01 -7.35
CA LEU A 84 3.81 14.63 -7.17
C LEU A 84 4.00 15.84 -8.10
N LEU A 85 3.56 15.76 -9.36
CA LEU A 85 3.71 16.84 -10.33
C LEU A 85 2.73 18.00 -10.11
N PHE A 86 1.55 17.72 -9.56
CA PHE A 86 0.47 18.71 -9.38
C PHE A 86 -0.08 18.72 -7.94
N PRO A 87 0.75 19.11 -6.95
CA PRO A 87 0.32 19.16 -5.55
C PRO A 87 -0.89 20.08 -5.34
N ASP A 88 -0.97 21.19 -6.08
CA ASP A 88 -2.02 22.20 -5.95
C ASP A 88 -3.42 21.69 -6.38
N LEU A 89 -3.48 20.77 -7.35
CA LEU A 89 -4.75 20.20 -7.82
C LEU A 89 -5.37 19.27 -6.79
N PHE A 90 -4.53 18.58 -6.01
CA PHE A 90 -4.97 17.59 -5.03
C PHE A 90 -4.95 18.10 -3.60
N GLY A 91 -4.37 19.27 -3.30
CA GLY A 91 -4.26 19.82 -1.95
C GLY A 91 -5.58 19.98 -1.19
N LYS A 92 -6.72 20.09 -1.89
CA LYS A 92 -8.06 20.12 -1.26
C LYS A 92 -8.70 18.74 -1.03
N TYR A 93 -8.28 17.72 -1.79
CA TYR A 93 -8.78 16.34 -1.65
C TYR A 93 -7.84 15.46 -0.82
N ALA A 94 -6.56 15.86 -0.68
CA ALA A 94 -5.55 15.20 0.11
C ALA A 94 -5.87 15.17 1.62
N GLU A 95 -6.63 16.14 2.15
CA GLU A 95 -7.09 16.10 3.54
C GLU A 95 -8.18 15.04 3.78
N THR A 96 -8.93 14.64 2.74
CA THR A 96 -10.02 13.64 2.88
C THR A 96 -9.57 12.24 2.49
N PHE A 97 -8.68 12.14 1.50
CA PHE A 97 -7.96 10.91 1.15
C PHE A 97 -6.48 11.14 1.43
N ASP A 98 -6.11 11.02 2.71
CA ASP A 98 -4.74 11.09 3.17
C ASP A 98 -3.99 9.81 2.73
N MET A 99 -3.76 9.70 1.42
CA MET A 99 -2.90 8.71 0.79
C MET A 99 -1.44 8.91 1.21
N SER A 100 -1.08 10.08 1.75
CA SER A 100 0.16 10.27 2.49
C SER A 100 0.16 9.39 3.73
N LYS A 101 -0.91 9.36 4.53
CA LYS A 101 -1.01 8.43 5.68
C LYS A 101 -0.96 6.96 5.29
N PHE A 102 -1.62 6.55 4.20
CA PHE A 102 -1.53 5.16 3.74
C PHE A 102 -0.14 4.83 3.17
N ALA A 103 0.47 5.73 2.41
CA ALA A 103 1.82 5.56 1.91
C ALA A 103 2.89 5.69 3.02
N GLU A 104 2.63 6.51 4.03
CA GLU A 104 3.45 6.68 5.23
C GLU A 104 3.29 5.46 6.12
N ASP A 105 2.10 4.90 6.35
CA ASP A 105 1.88 3.63 7.06
C ASP A 105 2.51 2.43 6.32
N VAL A 106 2.57 2.47 4.99
CA VAL A 106 3.29 1.46 4.19
C VAL A 106 4.81 1.71 4.23
N ASP A 107 5.29 2.96 4.22
CA ASP A 107 6.72 3.31 4.23
C ASP A 107 7.32 3.25 5.66
N THR A 108 6.57 3.59 6.71
CA THR A 108 6.87 3.32 8.12
C THR A 108 6.68 1.85 8.42
N GLY A 109 5.67 1.18 7.84
CA GLY A 109 5.56 -0.27 7.87
C GLY A 109 6.77 -0.99 7.27
N ILE A 110 7.54 -0.37 6.39
CA ILE A 110 8.79 -0.94 5.83
C ILE A 110 10.04 -0.40 6.57
N LYS A 111 10.06 0.86 7.01
CA LYS A 111 11.21 1.48 7.71
C LYS A 111 11.25 1.21 9.21
N GLU A 112 10.11 1.14 9.90
CA GLU A 112 10.00 0.59 11.27
C GLU A 112 10.06 -0.93 11.27
N SER A 113 9.83 -1.61 10.13
CA SER A 113 10.04 -3.06 9.98
C SER A 113 11.50 -3.48 9.76
N PHE A 114 12.46 -2.58 10.02
CA PHE A 114 13.72 -2.99 10.66
C PHE A 114 13.54 -3.15 12.18
N ALA A 115 12.36 -3.64 12.54
CA ALA A 115 11.96 -4.05 13.84
C ALA A 115 12.95 -5.06 14.41
N SER A 116 12.96 -5.16 15.74
CA SER A 116 13.75 -6.11 16.48
C SER A 116 13.79 -7.49 15.76
N PRO A 117 14.92 -8.21 15.72
CA PRO A 117 15.02 -9.48 14.98
C PRO A 117 13.91 -10.50 15.34
N SER A 118 13.29 -10.35 16.52
CA SER A 118 12.08 -11.07 16.94
C SER A 118 10.82 -10.76 16.10
N GLU A 119 10.55 -9.50 15.76
CA GLU A 119 9.35 -9.12 15.01
C GLU A 119 9.44 -9.59 13.55
N THR A 120 10.62 -9.48 12.94
CA THR A 120 10.88 -10.05 11.61
C THR A 120 10.63 -11.56 11.58
N ALA A 121 11.04 -12.29 12.62
CA ALA A 121 10.78 -13.72 12.72
C ALA A 121 9.29 -14.05 12.79
N VAL A 122 8.47 -13.21 13.44
CA VAL A 122 7.01 -13.38 13.52
C VAL A 122 6.38 -13.17 12.15
N ILE A 123 6.75 -12.12 11.42
CA ILE A 123 6.21 -11.85 10.06
C ILE A 123 6.57 -12.99 9.10
N VAL A 124 7.83 -13.42 9.11
CA VAL A 124 8.29 -14.56 8.30
C VAL A 124 7.55 -15.84 8.70
N GLY A 125 7.32 -16.06 9.99
CA GLY A 125 6.55 -17.20 10.50
C GLY A 125 5.12 -17.23 9.96
N TRP A 126 4.41 -16.10 9.99
CA TRP A 126 3.06 -16.00 9.39
C TRP A 126 3.07 -16.24 7.88
N PHE A 127 4.06 -15.72 7.17
CA PHE A 127 4.19 -15.95 5.73
C PHE A 127 4.40 -17.43 5.41
N LEU A 128 5.31 -18.11 6.13
CA LEU A 128 5.55 -19.55 5.98
C LEU A 128 4.31 -20.37 6.36
N LEU A 129 3.60 -19.99 7.41
CA LEU A 129 2.35 -20.62 7.82
C LEU A 129 1.29 -20.50 6.72
N TYR A 130 1.16 -19.33 6.08
CA TYR A 130 0.23 -19.12 4.99
C TYR A 130 0.55 -20.01 3.78
N LEU A 131 1.82 -20.09 3.40
CA LEU A 131 2.26 -20.98 2.33
C LEU A 131 1.98 -22.45 2.65
N ALA A 132 2.23 -22.87 3.89
CA ALA A 132 1.92 -24.23 4.35
C ALA A 132 0.41 -24.52 4.29
N LEU A 133 -0.44 -23.57 4.69
CA LEU A 133 -1.89 -23.69 4.56
C LEU A 133 -2.30 -23.82 3.08
N ILE A 134 -1.79 -22.95 2.19
CA ILE A 134 -2.10 -23.01 0.75
C ILE A 134 -1.76 -24.37 0.18
N TYR A 135 -0.62 -24.94 0.57
CA TYR A 135 -0.19 -26.26 0.13
C TYR A 135 -1.15 -27.38 0.59
N LEU A 136 -1.65 -27.31 1.82
CA LEU A 136 -2.49 -28.34 2.42
C LEU A 136 -3.98 -28.24 2.04
N PHE A 137 -4.53 -27.03 2.01
CA PHE A 137 -5.97 -26.80 1.88
C PHE A 137 -6.37 -26.07 0.59
N GLY A 138 -5.39 -25.60 -0.19
CA GLY A 138 -5.61 -24.78 -1.38
C GLY A 138 -5.80 -23.31 -1.07
N PHE A 139 -5.71 -22.46 -2.09
CA PHE A 139 -5.63 -21.00 -1.95
C PHE A 139 -6.83 -20.37 -1.24
N ILE A 140 -8.07 -20.69 -1.65
CA ILE A 140 -9.28 -20.03 -1.12
C ILE A 140 -9.50 -20.38 0.36
N ALA A 141 -9.50 -21.66 0.70
CA ALA A 141 -9.70 -22.10 2.08
C ALA A 141 -8.61 -21.54 3.00
N SER A 142 -7.36 -21.54 2.53
CA SER A 142 -6.23 -21.00 3.28
C SER A 142 -6.33 -19.49 3.50
N THR A 143 -6.81 -18.74 2.51
CA THR A 143 -6.98 -17.29 2.65
C THR A 143 -8.03 -16.95 3.72
N ILE A 144 -9.15 -17.68 3.74
CA ILE A 144 -10.20 -17.50 4.75
C ILE A 144 -9.67 -17.87 6.14
N ALA A 145 -9.05 -19.04 6.28
CA ALA A 145 -8.51 -19.51 7.54
C ALA A 145 -7.40 -18.59 8.08
N PHE A 146 -6.48 -18.17 7.21
CA PHE A 146 -5.41 -17.26 7.55
C PHE A 146 -5.93 -15.88 7.94
N SER A 147 -6.85 -15.29 7.17
CA SER A 147 -7.44 -13.98 7.48
C SER A 147 -8.15 -14.01 8.83
N PHE A 148 -8.90 -15.08 9.11
CA PHE A 148 -9.54 -15.28 10.41
C PHE A 148 -8.52 -15.35 11.54
N MET A 149 -7.51 -16.21 11.39
CA MET A 149 -6.48 -16.42 12.40
C MET A 149 -5.67 -15.14 12.66
N PHE A 150 -5.32 -14.41 11.60
CA PHE A 150 -4.60 -13.15 11.70
C PHE A 150 -5.42 -12.07 12.41
N LEU A 151 -6.70 -11.87 12.02
CA LEU A 151 -7.57 -10.88 12.67
C LEU A 151 -7.88 -11.23 14.13
N TYR A 152 -8.01 -12.52 14.44
CA TYR A 152 -8.26 -12.95 15.81
C TYR A 152 -7.02 -12.82 16.70
N VAL A 153 -5.85 -13.26 16.23
CA VAL A 153 -4.63 -13.30 17.05
C VAL A 153 -3.92 -11.95 17.10
N GLN A 154 -3.79 -11.26 15.97
CA GLN A 154 -2.97 -10.03 15.88
C GLN A 154 -3.80 -8.77 16.11
N ALA A 155 -5.05 -8.72 15.63
CA ALA A 155 -5.89 -7.54 15.74
C ALA A 155 -6.82 -7.55 16.97
N ASP A 156 -6.71 -8.58 17.83
CA ASP A 156 -7.48 -8.78 19.07
C ASP A 156 -9.00 -8.56 18.88
N GLN A 157 -9.52 -8.96 17.71
CA GLN A 157 -10.92 -8.78 17.38
C GLN A 157 -11.77 -9.92 17.94
N SER A 158 -13.01 -9.60 18.34
CA SER A 158 -14.00 -10.60 18.75
C SER A 158 -14.20 -11.66 17.66
N LEU A 159 -14.28 -12.93 18.06
CA LEU A 159 -14.47 -14.10 17.16
C LEU A 159 -15.51 -13.87 16.06
N LEU A 160 -16.65 -13.26 16.40
CA LEU A 160 -17.75 -13.02 15.46
C LEU A 160 -17.38 -11.99 14.37
N ARG A 161 -16.69 -10.90 14.74
CA ARG A 161 -16.21 -9.90 13.78
C ARG A 161 -15.12 -10.46 12.86
N SER A 162 -14.15 -11.19 13.43
CA SER A 162 -13.10 -11.85 12.64
C SER A 162 -13.69 -12.87 11.67
N GLY A 163 -14.68 -13.65 12.11
CA GLY A 163 -15.40 -14.61 11.27
C GLY A 163 -16.10 -13.95 10.09
N ILE A 164 -16.92 -12.93 10.35
CA ILE A 164 -17.64 -12.21 9.30
C ILE A 164 -16.66 -11.55 8.34
N SER A 165 -15.61 -10.90 8.83
CA SER A 165 -14.60 -10.25 7.99
C SER A 165 -13.87 -11.27 7.11
N ALA A 166 -13.42 -12.39 7.67
CA ALA A 166 -12.71 -13.42 6.93
C ALA A 166 -13.57 -14.06 5.84
N VAL A 167 -14.84 -14.35 6.13
CA VAL A 167 -15.80 -14.85 5.14
C VAL A 167 -16.04 -13.81 4.05
N THR A 168 -16.23 -12.54 4.42
CA THR A 168 -16.44 -11.44 3.46
C THR A 168 -15.23 -11.29 2.54
N THR A 169 -14.01 -11.32 3.08
CA THR A 169 -12.76 -11.30 2.29
C THR A 169 -12.67 -12.52 1.38
N GLY A 170 -12.99 -13.72 1.88
CA GLY A 170 -13.03 -14.93 1.07
C GLY A 170 -14.00 -14.85 -0.10
N VAL A 171 -15.21 -14.32 0.13
CA VAL A 171 -16.22 -14.11 -0.91
C VAL A 171 -15.75 -13.06 -1.93
N ALA A 172 -15.17 -11.95 -1.48
CA ALA A 172 -14.63 -10.94 -2.38
C ALA A 172 -13.52 -11.51 -3.28
N ILE A 173 -12.59 -12.28 -2.70
CA ILE A 173 -11.53 -12.95 -3.45
C ILE A 173 -12.12 -14.00 -4.41
N TYR A 174 -13.10 -14.79 -3.98
CA TYR A 174 -13.80 -15.74 -4.83
C TYR A 174 -14.42 -15.04 -6.04
N LEU A 175 -15.14 -13.93 -5.83
CA LEU A 175 -15.77 -13.16 -6.91
C LEU A 175 -14.72 -12.59 -7.86
N VAL A 176 -13.63 -12.04 -7.35
CA VAL A 176 -12.55 -11.52 -8.22
C VAL A 176 -11.90 -12.66 -9.01
N PHE A 177 -11.45 -13.72 -8.36
CA PHE A 177 -10.65 -14.75 -9.05
C PHE A 177 -11.45 -15.73 -9.88
N ILE A 178 -12.63 -16.15 -9.42
CA ILE A 178 -13.43 -17.15 -10.11
C ILE A 178 -14.43 -16.48 -11.07
N VAL A 179 -15.13 -15.44 -10.63
CA VAL A 179 -16.17 -14.82 -11.47
C VAL A 179 -15.59 -13.81 -12.45
N LEU A 180 -14.79 -12.86 -11.97
CA LEU A 180 -14.27 -11.77 -12.81
C LEU A 180 -13.14 -12.26 -13.71
N ILE A 181 -12.21 -13.03 -13.15
CA ILE A 181 -11.03 -13.49 -13.87
C ILE A 181 -11.30 -14.80 -14.63
N ASN A 182 -12.35 -15.55 -14.28
CA ASN A 182 -12.66 -16.85 -14.90
C ASN A 182 -11.44 -17.79 -14.90
N VAL A 183 -10.64 -17.74 -13.83
CA VAL A 183 -9.59 -18.74 -13.62
C VAL A 183 -10.30 -20.06 -13.41
N ARG A 184 -10.33 -20.92 -14.44
CA ARG A 184 -10.69 -22.32 -14.22
C ARG A 184 -9.65 -22.87 -13.25
N PRO A 185 -10.04 -23.34 -12.06
CA PRO A 185 -9.08 -24.03 -11.20
C PRO A 185 -8.52 -25.18 -12.05
N LEU A 186 -7.19 -25.23 -12.21
CA LEU A 186 -6.55 -26.38 -12.83
C LEU A 186 -7.15 -27.62 -12.15
N ASN A 187 -7.77 -28.47 -12.96
CA ASN A 187 -8.40 -29.72 -12.57
C ASN A 187 -7.63 -30.33 -11.38
N PRO A 188 -8.25 -30.65 -10.23
CA PRO A 188 -7.53 -31.21 -9.10
C PRO A 188 -6.79 -32.47 -9.57
N VAL A 189 -5.46 -32.39 -9.68
CA VAL A 189 -4.57 -33.46 -10.18
C VAL A 189 -4.50 -34.65 -9.21
N PHE A 190 -5.31 -34.66 -8.15
CA PHE A 190 -5.32 -35.71 -7.16
C PHE A 190 -6.63 -36.53 -7.21
N PRO A 191 -6.65 -37.66 -7.95
CA PRO A 191 -7.59 -38.73 -7.69
C PRO A 191 -7.21 -39.42 -6.36
N ILE A 192 -7.68 -38.92 -5.22
CA ILE A 192 -7.38 -39.50 -3.89
C ILE A 192 -8.27 -40.72 -3.58
N PHE A 193 -9.23 -41.06 -4.45
CA PHE A 193 -10.08 -42.24 -4.24
C PHE A 193 -9.96 -43.21 -5.42
N PRO A 194 -9.29 -44.37 -5.24
CA PRO A 194 -9.57 -45.52 -6.09
C PRO A 194 -11.03 -45.96 -5.82
N ALA A 195 -11.77 -46.18 -6.91
CA ALA A 195 -13.12 -46.73 -6.90
C ALA A 195 -13.14 -48.17 -6.38
#